data_AF-A0A8J8WN32-F1
#
_entry.id   AF-A0A8J8WN32-F1
#
_cell.length_a   1.000
_cell.length_b   1.000
_cell.length_c   1.000
_cell.angle_alpha   90.00
_cell.angle_beta   90.00
_cell.angle_gamma   90.00
#
_symmetry.space_group_name_H-M   'P 1'
#
loop_
_entity.id
_entity.type
_entity.pdbx_description
1 polymer ?
#
loop_
_entity_poly.entity_id
_entity_poly.type
_entity_poly.pdbx_seq_one_letter_code
_entity_poly.pdbx_strand_id
1 'polypeptide(L)'
;MPPCDHEEADTRIVVHLQDALESGCTTCLVRTVDTDVLVILIGKYHFLASKYPSADIWVAFGSGKNFLFLHINAICSTLGKEKSTALPVFHSFTGCDTTSSFFGKGKKSVWEAWGAYTEVTDAFNFIVEHPHAQITVDCQEFQMLERFTVVIYDKTSPLVSVNEARRNCFCQEKQNDGEHSPQLNRPCCSTPSVQCTRLASGQPVHQAQQQNTNC
;
A
#
# COMPACT_ATOMS: atom_id res chain seq x y z
N MET A 1 -24.23 -5.90 -18.20
CA MET A 1 -23.87 -5.79 -16.76
C MET A 1 -25.01 -5.16 -15.96
N PRO A 2 -25.20 -5.52 -14.67
CA PRO A 2 -26.03 -4.73 -13.77
C PRO A 2 -25.46 -3.29 -13.61
N PRO A 3 -26.28 -2.30 -13.20
CA PRO A 3 -25.82 -0.93 -13.01
C PRO A 3 -24.71 -0.88 -11.94
N CYS A 4 -23.65 -0.12 -12.22
CA CYS A 4 -22.49 0.03 -11.35
C CYS A 4 -22.72 1.16 -10.34
N ASP A 5 -22.55 0.86 -9.06
CA ASP A 5 -22.66 1.79 -7.93
C ASP A 5 -21.30 2.28 -7.40
N HIS A 6 -20.19 1.90 -8.06
CA HIS A 6 -18.86 2.37 -7.69
C HIS A 6 -18.72 3.88 -7.90
N GLU A 7 -18.40 4.60 -6.82
CA GLU A 7 -18.27 6.05 -6.81
C GLU A 7 -16.90 6.54 -7.32
N GLU A 8 -15.84 5.76 -7.13
CA GLU A 8 -14.46 6.18 -7.41
C GLU A 8 -14.04 5.91 -8.86
N ALA A 9 -13.37 6.88 -9.49
CA ALA A 9 -13.05 6.81 -10.91
C ALA A 9 -11.94 5.80 -11.23
N ASP A 10 -11.00 5.64 -10.31
CA ASP A 10 -9.83 4.77 -10.41
C ASP A 10 -10.18 3.27 -10.52
N THR A 11 -11.25 2.87 -9.85
CA THR A 11 -11.79 1.51 -9.82
C THR A 11 -12.82 1.30 -10.93
N ARG A 12 -13.66 2.33 -11.22
CA ARG A 12 -14.63 2.29 -12.34
C ARG A 12 -13.98 2.03 -13.69
N ILE A 13 -12.73 2.45 -13.90
CA ILE A 13 -12.04 2.21 -15.17
C ILE A 13 -11.91 0.72 -15.49
N VAL A 14 -11.80 -0.15 -14.47
CA VAL A 14 -11.75 -1.61 -14.65
C VAL A 14 -13.09 -2.14 -15.13
N VAL A 15 -14.20 -1.57 -14.65
CA VAL A 15 -15.55 -1.93 -15.08
C VAL A 15 -15.74 -1.58 -16.55
N HIS A 16 -15.35 -0.36 -16.96
CA HIS A 16 -15.39 0.05 -18.37
C HIS A 16 -14.47 -0.79 -19.26
N LEU A 17 -13.29 -1.15 -18.76
CA LEU A 17 -12.39 -2.05 -19.47
C LEU A 17 -13.04 -3.41 -19.68
N GLN A 18 -13.66 -3.98 -18.64
CA GLN A 18 -14.37 -5.25 -18.75
C GLN A 18 -15.54 -5.18 -19.74
N ASP A 19 -16.34 -4.11 -19.71
CA ASP A 19 -17.45 -3.90 -20.65
C ASP A 19 -16.99 -3.81 -22.12
N ALA A 20 -15.87 -3.13 -22.37
CA ALA A 20 -15.25 -3.08 -23.69
C ALA A 20 -14.81 -4.48 -24.16
N LEU A 21 -14.16 -5.26 -23.29
CA LEU A 21 -13.75 -6.63 -23.59
C LEU A 21 -14.96 -7.56 -23.83
N GLU A 22 -16.03 -7.42 -23.04
CA GLU A 22 -17.30 -8.14 -23.23
C GLU A 22 -17.96 -7.80 -24.58
N SER A 23 -17.79 -6.56 -25.03
CA SER A 23 -18.28 -6.09 -26.33
C SER A 23 -17.42 -6.57 -27.52
N GLY A 24 -16.37 -7.35 -27.26
CA GLY A 24 -15.50 -7.93 -28.29
C GLY A 24 -14.26 -7.10 -28.65
N CYS A 25 -13.98 -6.02 -27.91
CA CYS A 25 -12.70 -5.33 -28.05
C CYS A 25 -11.57 -6.25 -27.57
N THR A 26 -10.50 -6.35 -28.36
CA THR A 26 -9.31 -7.13 -27.98
C THR A 26 -8.21 -6.22 -27.47
N THR A 27 -7.99 -5.07 -28.10
CA THR A 27 -6.98 -4.09 -27.66
C THR A 27 -7.66 -2.92 -26.95
N CYS A 28 -7.25 -2.65 -25.71
CA CYS A 28 -7.78 -1.57 -24.90
C CYS A 28 -6.66 -0.67 -24.39
N LEU A 29 -6.83 0.65 -24.51
CA LEU A 29 -5.90 1.65 -24.01
C LEU A 29 -6.54 2.46 -22.88
N VAL A 30 -6.00 2.37 -21.67
CA VAL A 30 -6.41 3.18 -20.53
C VAL A 30 -5.49 4.39 -20.42
N ARG A 31 -6.05 5.60 -20.42
CA ARG A 31 -5.30 6.85 -20.22
C ARG A 31 -5.40 7.27 -18.76
N THR A 32 -4.26 7.40 -18.07
CA THR A 32 -4.22 7.91 -16.70
C THR A 32 -2.92 8.64 -16.39
N VAL A 33 -2.96 9.53 -15.40
CA VAL A 33 -1.77 10.08 -14.73
C VAL A 33 -1.62 9.52 -13.31
N ASP A 34 -2.62 8.77 -12.88
CA ASP A 34 -2.76 8.25 -11.53
C ASP A 34 -2.14 6.85 -11.42
N THR A 35 -1.31 6.68 -10.39
CA THR A 35 -0.62 5.42 -10.11
C THR A 35 -1.59 4.37 -9.58
N ASP A 36 -2.65 4.78 -8.90
CA ASP A 36 -3.61 3.86 -8.28
C ASP A 36 -4.35 3.07 -9.37
N VAL A 37 -4.73 3.73 -10.46
CA VAL A 37 -5.28 3.08 -11.66
C VAL A 37 -4.33 2.02 -12.23
N LEU A 38 -3.03 2.33 -12.35
CA LEU A 38 -2.04 1.40 -12.90
C LEU A 38 -1.90 0.17 -12.00
N VAL A 39 -1.83 0.38 -10.68
CA VAL A 39 -1.69 -0.69 -9.69
C VAL A 39 -2.95 -1.58 -9.67
N ILE A 40 -4.14 -0.98 -9.72
CA ILE A 40 -5.42 -1.70 -9.79
C ILE A 40 -5.49 -2.55 -11.05
N LEU A 41 -5.11 -2.01 -12.21
CA LEU A 41 -5.10 -2.75 -13.48
C LEU A 41 -4.17 -3.95 -13.44
N ILE A 42 -2.96 -3.79 -12.89
CA ILE A 42 -2.02 -4.91 -12.71
C ILE A 42 -2.62 -5.96 -11.77
N GLY A 43 -3.24 -5.55 -10.66
CA GLY A 43 -3.89 -6.45 -9.71
C GLY A 43 -5.06 -7.25 -10.31
N LYS A 44 -5.82 -6.64 -11.22
CA LYS A 44 -6.99 -7.27 -11.86
C LYS A 44 -6.67 -7.97 -13.18
N TYR A 45 -5.46 -7.80 -13.73
CA TYR A 45 -5.09 -8.34 -15.04
C TYR A 45 -5.33 -9.84 -15.17
N HIS A 46 -4.88 -10.65 -14.21
CA HIS A 46 -5.02 -12.11 -14.33
C HIS A 46 -6.49 -12.57 -14.28
N PHE A 47 -7.35 -11.84 -13.57
CA PHE A 47 -8.79 -12.07 -13.62
C PHE A 47 -9.36 -11.74 -15.00
N LEU A 48 -9.01 -10.59 -15.57
CA LEU A 48 -9.43 -10.20 -16.91
C LEU A 48 -8.92 -11.17 -17.98
N ALA A 49 -7.64 -11.51 -17.97
CA ALA A 49 -7.03 -12.45 -18.91
C ALA A 49 -7.64 -13.85 -18.83
N SER A 50 -8.11 -14.29 -17.66
CA SER A 50 -8.80 -15.58 -17.52
C SER A 50 -10.17 -15.60 -18.22
N LYS A 51 -10.86 -14.46 -18.29
CA LYS A 51 -12.16 -14.31 -18.96
C LYS A 51 -12.03 -13.94 -20.43
N TYR A 52 -11.02 -13.14 -20.77
CA TYR A 52 -10.77 -12.61 -22.10
C TYR A 52 -9.31 -12.90 -22.49
N PRO A 53 -8.99 -14.12 -22.95
CA PRO A 53 -7.60 -14.52 -23.23
C PRO A 53 -6.91 -13.72 -24.33
N SER A 54 -7.70 -13.08 -25.21
CA SER A 54 -7.21 -12.23 -26.30
C SER A 54 -7.08 -10.74 -25.90
N ALA A 55 -7.30 -10.40 -24.63
CA ALA A 55 -7.19 -9.02 -24.16
C ALA A 55 -5.74 -8.54 -24.22
N ASP A 56 -5.52 -7.41 -24.90
CA ASP A 56 -4.27 -6.71 -25.05
C ASP A 56 -4.40 -5.32 -24.43
N ILE A 57 -3.95 -5.20 -23.17
CA ILE A 57 -4.23 -4.04 -22.32
C ILE A 57 -2.99 -3.14 -22.24
N TRP A 58 -3.21 -1.87 -22.56
CA TRP A 58 -2.20 -0.83 -22.53
C TRP A 58 -2.59 0.29 -21.58
N VAL A 59 -1.60 0.92 -20.95
CA VAL A 59 -1.78 2.15 -20.19
C VAL A 59 -0.94 3.26 -20.79
N ALA A 60 -1.60 4.33 -21.23
CA ALA A 60 -0.98 5.62 -21.52
C ALA A 60 -0.81 6.40 -20.21
N PHE A 61 0.37 6.29 -19.60
CA PHE A 61 0.69 6.82 -18.27
C PHE A 61 1.42 8.17 -18.32
N GLY A 62 1.15 9.05 -17.35
CA GLY A 62 1.91 10.29 -17.14
C GLY A 62 1.50 11.47 -18.03
N SER A 63 2.26 12.57 -18.04
CA SER A 63 1.91 13.78 -18.82
C SER A 63 3.15 14.49 -19.35
N GLY A 64 2.97 15.23 -20.45
CA GLY A 64 4.04 16.00 -21.09
C GLY A 64 5.25 15.13 -21.47
N LYS A 65 6.43 15.51 -20.97
CA LYS A 65 7.70 14.82 -21.24
C LYS A 65 7.82 13.45 -20.55
N ASN A 66 7.00 13.18 -19.54
CA ASN A 66 7.00 11.94 -18.76
C ASN A 66 5.86 11.00 -19.17
N PHE A 67 5.47 11.05 -20.45
CA PHE A 67 4.41 10.20 -20.98
C PHE A 67 4.97 8.86 -21.45
N LEU A 68 4.34 7.76 -21.04
CA LEU A 68 4.80 6.40 -21.31
C LEU A 68 3.64 5.50 -21.69
N PHE A 69 3.85 4.61 -22.67
CA PHE A 69 2.95 3.49 -22.92
C PHE A 69 3.46 2.24 -22.21
N LEU A 70 2.65 1.73 -21.30
CA LEU A 70 2.92 0.52 -20.53
C LEU A 70 2.07 -0.62 -21.06
N HIS A 71 2.71 -1.73 -21.42
CA HIS A 71 2.02 -2.95 -21.81
C HIS A 71 1.73 -3.79 -20.57
N ILE A 72 0.48 -3.82 -20.13
CA ILE A 72 0.10 -4.46 -18.86
C ILE A 72 0.33 -5.98 -18.94
N ASN A 73 0.06 -6.58 -20.09
CA ASN A 73 0.27 -8.01 -20.30
C ASN A 73 1.74 -8.40 -20.08
N ALA A 74 2.69 -7.65 -20.66
CA ALA A 74 4.11 -7.92 -20.48
C ALA A 74 4.59 -7.70 -19.04
N ILE A 75 4.08 -6.65 -18.38
CA ILE A 75 4.39 -6.37 -16.96
C ILE A 75 3.92 -7.54 -16.09
N CYS A 76 2.65 -7.95 -16.21
CA CYS A 76 2.10 -9.04 -15.42
C CYS A 76 2.74 -10.40 -15.75
N SER A 77 3.10 -10.63 -17.02
CA SER A 77 3.87 -11.81 -17.40
C SER A 77 5.25 -11.86 -16.74
N THR A 78 5.87 -10.70 -16.51
CA THR A 78 7.18 -10.61 -15.84
C THR A 78 7.04 -10.72 -14.32
N LEU A 79 6.00 -10.13 -13.75
CA LEU A 79 5.74 -10.16 -12.30
C LEU A 79 5.24 -11.53 -11.81
N GLY A 80 4.51 -12.26 -12.66
CA GLY A 80 3.79 -13.46 -12.25
C GLY A 80 2.43 -13.14 -11.61
N LYS A 81 1.60 -14.17 -11.49
CA LYS A 81 0.21 -14.03 -11.03
C LYS A 81 0.12 -13.56 -9.59
N GLU A 82 0.89 -14.20 -8.72
CA GLU A 82 0.86 -14.01 -7.28
C GLU A 82 1.30 -12.58 -6.93
N LYS A 83 2.39 -12.10 -7.53
CA LYS A 83 2.92 -10.76 -7.28
C LYS A 83 2.09 -9.65 -7.92
N SER A 84 1.54 -9.89 -9.11
CA SER A 84 0.60 -8.95 -9.75
C SER A 84 -0.65 -8.78 -8.89
N THR A 85 -1.24 -9.89 -8.44
CA THR A 85 -2.45 -9.90 -7.61
C THR A 85 -2.22 -9.19 -6.27
N ALA A 86 -1.07 -9.41 -5.63
CA ALA A 86 -0.69 -8.79 -4.36
C ALA A 86 -0.37 -7.27 -4.46
N LEU A 87 -0.15 -6.73 -5.66
CA LEU A 87 0.37 -5.37 -5.83
C LEU A 87 -0.50 -4.25 -5.22
N PRO A 88 -1.85 -4.28 -5.29
CA PRO A 88 -2.68 -3.27 -4.64
C PRO A 88 -2.55 -3.24 -3.12
N VAL A 89 -2.41 -4.41 -2.49
CA VAL A 89 -2.19 -4.51 -1.04
C VAL A 89 -0.80 -4.00 -0.69
N PHE A 90 0.23 -4.38 -1.44
CA PHE A 90 1.57 -3.82 -1.28
C PHE A 90 1.58 -2.29 -1.40
N HIS A 91 0.89 -1.74 -2.39
CA HIS A 91 0.82 -0.29 -2.61
C HIS A 91 0.20 0.43 -1.41
N SER A 92 -0.91 -0.10 -0.90
CA SER A 92 -1.61 0.43 0.28
C SER A 92 -0.82 0.22 1.57
N PHE A 93 -0.15 -0.92 1.74
CA PHE A 93 0.67 -1.22 2.92
C PHE A 93 1.90 -0.31 3.03
N THR A 94 2.45 0.11 1.90
CA THR A 94 3.69 0.91 1.83
C THR A 94 3.44 2.41 1.73
N GLY A 95 2.18 2.84 1.77
CA GLY A 95 1.74 4.23 1.66
C GLY A 95 1.11 4.54 0.29
N CYS A 96 -0.18 4.86 0.28
CA CYS A 96 -0.92 5.44 -0.84
C CYS A 96 -1.62 6.73 -0.37
N ASP A 97 -2.63 7.21 -1.09
CA ASP A 97 -3.34 8.45 -0.72
C ASP A 97 -4.01 8.38 0.66
N THR A 98 -4.35 7.18 1.13
CA THR A 98 -5.05 6.96 2.42
C THR A 98 -4.15 6.42 3.53
N THR A 99 -2.92 5.99 3.21
CA THR A 99 -2.01 5.36 4.18
C THR A 99 -0.65 6.05 4.20
N SER A 100 -0.05 6.15 5.39
CA SER A 100 1.28 6.75 5.52
C SER A 100 2.37 5.82 4.99
N SER A 101 3.40 6.41 4.37
CA SER A 101 4.62 5.69 4.00
C SER A 101 5.50 5.39 5.21
N PHE A 102 6.29 4.32 5.12
CA PHE A 102 7.34 4.02 6.11
C PHE A 102 8.41 5.11 6.15
N PHE A 103 8.77 5.56 7.36
CA PHE A 103 9.73 6.65 7.54
C PHE A 103 11.11 6.30 6.97
N GLY A 104 11.65 7.18 6.12
CA GLY A 104 12.96 6.98 5.49
C GLY A 104 13.01 5.85 4.45
N LYS A 105 11.86 5.32 4.02
CA LYS A 105 11.78 4.20 3.07
C LYS A 105 10.87 4.56 1.89
N GLY A 106 11.46 4.57 0.68
CA GLY A 106 10.71 4.76 -0.56
C GLY A 106 10.20 3.45 -1.15
N LYS A 107 9.18 3.50 -2.01
CA LYS A 107 8.59 2.31 -2.66
C LYS A 107 9.62 1.41 -3.35
N LYS A 108 10.64 1.98 -3.99
CA LYS A 108 11.75 1.21 -4.58
C LYS A 108 12.50 0.37 -3.55
N SER A 109 12.87 0.96 -2.41
CA SER A 109 13.57 0.21 -1.34
C SER A 109 12.70 -0.88 -0.72
N VAL A 110 11.40 -0.64 -0.59
CA VAL A 110 10.44 -1.63 -0.07
C VAL A 110 10.17 -2.74 -1.09
N TRP A 111 10.18 -2.42 -2.38
CA TRP A 111 10.10 -3.40 -3.46
C TRP A 111 11.28 -4.37 -3.45
N GLU A 112 12.49 -3.85 -3.22
CA GLU A 112 13.68 -4.71 -3.06
C GLU A 112 13.60 -5.57 -1.79
N ALA A 113 13.03 -5.03 -0.71
CA ALA A 113 12.77 -5.82 0.50
C ALA A 113 11.76 -6.95 0.23
N TRP A 114 10.73 -6.70 -0.59
CA TRP A 114 9.79 -7.75 -1.01
C TRP A 114 10.47 -8.81 -1.88
N GLY A 115 11.48 -8.42 -2.68
CA GLY A 115 12.34 -9.37 -3.37
C GLY A 115 13.21 -10.23 -2.44
N ALA A 116 13.55 -9.73 -1.25
CA ALA A 116 14.35 -10.44 -0.25
C ALA A 116 13.52 -11.34 0.69
N TYR A 117 12.24 -11.02 0.87
CA TYR A 117 11.29 -11.80 1.67
C TYR A 117 10.01 -12.01 0.88
N THR A 118 9.98 -13.07 0.06
CA THR A 118 8.90 -13.34 -0.89
C THR A 118 7.65 -13.91 -0.23
N GLU A 119 7.77 -14.50 0.95
CA GLU A 119 6.70 -15.14 1.72
C GLU A 119 5.60 -14.16 2.12
N VAL A 120 5.91 -12.86 2.25
CA VAL A 120 4.88 -11.83 2.48
C VAL A 120 3.83 -11.77 1.36
N THR A 121 4.14 -12.28 0.17
CA THR A 121 3.19 -12.37 -0.94
C THR A 121 1.94 -13.16 -0.54
N ASP A 122 2.09 -14.20 0.29
CA ASP A 122 0.96 -15.02 0.76
C ASP A 122 0.03 -14.20 1.65
N ALA A 123 0.60 -13.40 2.58
CA ALA A 123 -0.19 -12.48 3.40
C ALA A 123 -0.91 -11.42 2.57
N PHE A 124 -0.24 -10.86 1.54
CA PHE A 124 -0.88 -9.89 0.65
C PHE A 124 -2.02 -10.52 -0.16
N ASN A 125 -1.83 -11.72 -0.71
CA ASN A 125 -2.88 -12.41 -1.46
C ASN A 125 -4.04 -12.82 -0.55
N PHE A 126 -3.77 -13.23 0.69
CA PHE A 126 -4.83 -13.48 1.68
C PHE A 126 -5.73 -12.25 1.87
N ILE A 127 -5.14 -11.05 1.96
CA ILE A 127 -5.89 -9.78 2.07
C ILE A 127 -6.69 -9.49 0.80
N VAL A 128 -6.13 -9.76 -0.38
CA VAL A 128 -6.86 -9.59 -1.65
C VAL A 128 -8.09 -10.49 -1.71
N GLU A 129 -7.97 -11.73 -1.27
CA GLU A 129 -9.05 -12.72 -1.26
C GLU A 129 -10.08 -12.45 -0.15
N HIS A 130 -9.64 -11.87 0.96
CA HIS A 130 -10.45 -11.64 2.16
C HIS A 130 -10.36 -10.17 2.64
N PRO A 131 -10.81 -9.18 1.83
CA PRO A 131 -10.59 -7.76 2.12
C PRO A 131 -11.27 -7.24 3.40
N HIS A 132 -12.25 -7.98 3.92
CA HIS A 132 -12.97 -7.65 5.15
C HIS A 132 -12.62 -8.58 6.34
N ALA A 133 -11.70 -9.52 6.14
CA ALA A 133 -11.24 -10.36 7.24
C ALA A 133 -10.43 -9.53 8.24
N GLN A 134 -10.63 -9.81 9.53
CA GLN A 134 -9.82 -9.20 10.58
C GLN A 134 -8.48 -9.93 10.67
N ILE A 135 -7.39 -9.17 10.53
CA ILE A 135 -6.02 -9.65 10.74
C ILE A 135 -5.70 -9.43 12.21
N THR A 136 -5.71 -10.51 13.00
CA THR A 136 -5.35 -10.46 14.42
C THR A 136 -3.84 -10.63 14.61
N VAL A 137 -3.30 -10.13 15.72
CA VAL A 137 -1.86 -10.19 16.00
C VAL A 137 -1.30 -11.62 16.08
N ASP A 138 -2.16 -12.59 16.37
CA ASP A 138 -1.78 -13.99 16.53
C ASP A 138 -1.80 -14.78 15.22
N CYS A 139 -2.34 -14.21 14.13
CA CYS A 139 -2.46 -14.91 12.86
C CYS A 139 -1.16 -14.91 12.05
N GLN A 140 -1.01 -15.90 11.18
CA GLN A 140 0.20 -16.09 10.38
C GLN A 140 0.45 -14.91 9.43
N GLU A 141 -0.61 -14.34 8.87
CA GLU A 141 -0.56 -13.20 7.96
C GLU A 141 0.00 -11.96 8.67
N PHE A 142 -0.42 -11.71 9.90
CA PHE A 142 0.14 -10.62 10.71
C PHE A 142 1.63 -10.83 10.95
N GLN A 143 2.04 -12.04 11.33
CA GLN A 143 3.46 -12.36 11.57
C GLN A 143 4.31 -12.17 10.31
N MET A 144 3.78 -12.53 9.14
CA MET A 144 4.44 -12.27 7.85
C MET A 144 4.57 -10.77 7.55
N LEU A 145 3.53 -9.98 7.82
CA LEU A 145 3.55 -8.52 7.64
C LEU A 145 4.50 -7.83 8.65
N GLU A 146 4.52 -8.30 9.90
CA GLU A 146 5.42 -7.82 10.95
C GLU A 146 6.88 -8.12 10.57
N ARG A 147 7.17 -9.36 10.16
CA ARG A 147 8.47 -9.77 9.64
C ARG A 147 8.89 -8.92 8.45
N PHE A 148 7.98 -8.71 7.50
CA PHE A 148 8.25 -7.89 6.33
C PHE A 148 8.59 -6.44 6.72
N THR A 149 7.91 -5.90 7.73
CA THR A 149 8.26 -4.59 8.29
C THR A 149 9.69 -4.56 8.82
N VAL A 150 10.17 -5.60 9.49
CA VAL A 150 11.58 -5.70 9.89
C VAL A 150 12.51 -5.72 8.67
N VAL A 151 12.20 -6.52 7.66
CA VAL A 151 13.01 -6.65 6.42
C VAL A 151 13.08 -5.34 5.62
N ILE A 152 12.03 -4.51 5.66
CA ILE A 152 12.03 -3.16 5.09
C ILE A 152 13.16 -2.30 5.67
N TYR A 153 13.38 -2.40 6.99
CA TYR A 153 14.41 -1.61 7.67
C TYR A 153 15.79 -2.26 7.60
N ASP A 154 15.86 -3.58 7.83
CA ASP A 154 17.07 -4.38 7.78
C ASP A 154 16.80 -5.73 7.11
N LYS A 155 17.24 -5.86 5.85
CA LYS A 155 17.06 -7.07 5.02
C LYS A 155 17.80 -8.30 5.59
N THR A 156 18.78 -8.08 6.47
CA THR A 156 19.63 -9.16 7.03
C THR A 156 19.18 -9.60 8.42
N SER A 157 18.31 -8.83 9.07
CA SER A 157 17.81 -9.14 10.39
C SER A 157 17.12 -10.51 10.41
N PRO A 158 17.38 -11.39 11.40
CA PRO A 158 16.65 -12.64 11.57
C PRO A 158 15.35 -12.48 12.37
N LEU A 159 15.05 -11.28 12.87
CA LEU A 159 13.98 -11.04 13.84
C LEU A 159 12.60 -10.95 13.19
N VAL A 160 11.63 -11.64 13.76
CA VAL A 160 10.24 -11.58 13.29
C VAL A 160 9.54 -10.35 13.85
N SER A 161 9.69 -10.09 15.16
CA SER A 161 8.96 -9.00 15.80
C SER A 161 9.62 -7.64 15.55
N VAL A 162 8.78 -6.66 15.22
CA VAL A 162 9.17 -5.26 15.13
C VAL A 162 9.62 -4.73 16.49
N ASN A 163 8.99 -5.16 17.58
CA ASN A 163 9.37 -4.72 18.92
C ASN A 163 10.75 -5.24 19.32
N GLU A 164 11.06 -6.49 18.99
CA GLU A 164 12.40 -7.06 19.21
C GLU A 164 13.45 -6.37 18.34
N ALA A 165 13.15 -6.12 17.07
CA ALA A 165 14.03 -5.38 16.17
C ALA A 165 14.33 -3.97 16.70
N ARG A 166 13.30 -3.22 17.11
CA ARG A 166 13.45 -1.89 17.72
C ARG A 166 14.27 -1.93 19.00
N ARG A 167 14.03 -2.91 19.88
CA ARG A 167 14.81 -3.11 21.10
C ARG A 167 16.28 -3.33 20.78
N ASN A 168 16.59 -4.17 19.80
CA ASN A 168 17.96 -4.47 19.42
C ASN A 168 18.69 -3.24 18.86
N CYS A 169 18.03 -2.43 18.01
CA CYS A 169 18.60 -1.17 17.54
C CYS A 169 18.93 -0.23 18.71
N PHE A 170 18.01 -0.07 19.65
CA PHE A 170 18.21 0.80 20.81
C PHE A 170 19.34 0.34 21.75
N CYS A 171 19.47 -0.99 21.94
CA CYS A 171 20.56 -1.54 22.77
C CYS A 171 21.93 -1.41 22.09
N GLN A 172 22.01 -1.56 20.77
CA GLN A 172 23.26 -1.41 20.02
C GLN A 172 23.76 0.04 20.01
N GLU A 173 22.86 1.03 19.95
CA GLU A 173 23.22 2.45 20.06
C GLU A 173 23.92 2.74 21.40
N LYS A 174 23.36 2.27 22.52
CA LYS A 174 23.95 2.48 23.85
C LYS A 174 25.32 1.84 24.06
N GLN A 175 25.62 0.75 23.35
CA GLN A 175 26.94 0.10 23.42
C GLN A 175 27.99 0.90 22.66
N ASN A 176 27.60 1.59 21.58
CA ASN A 176 28.51 2.43 20.79
C ASN A 176 28.74 3.81 21.42
N ASP A 177 27.84 4.30 22.29
CA ASP A 177 27.99 5.56 23.02
C ASP A 177 29.03 5.48 24.18
N GLY A 178 29.56 4.29 24.47
CA GLY A 178 30.59 4.05 25.50
C GLY A 178 32.04 4.30 25.05
N GLU A 179 32.29 4.53 23.76
CA GLU A 179 33.60 4.92 23.22
C GLU A 179 33.52 6.34 22.62
N HIS A 180 34.43 7.22 22.99
CA HIS A 180 34.34 8.68 22.80
C HIS A 180 34.09 9.21 21.35
N SER A 181 33.06 10.07 21.26
CA SER A 181 32.94 11.36 20.51
C SER A 181 32.65 11.40 18.99
N PRO A 182 31.98 12.48 18.50
CA PRO A 182 30.83 12.37 17.60
C PRO A 182 31.18 12.54 16.13
N GLN A 183 30.69 11.62 15.28
CA GLN A 183 30.43 11.95 13.88
C GLN A 183 29.04 11.46 13.46
N LEU A 184 28.21 12.47 13.19
CA LEU A 184 26.95 12.44 12.47
C LEU A 184 27.20 11.79 11.09
N ASN A 185 26.72 10.55 10.87
CA ASN A 185 26.27 10.02 9.56
C ASN A 185 26.02 8.49 9.61
N ARG A 186 25.02 8.06 10.38
CA ARG A 186 24.28 6.84 10.05
C ARG A 186 22.79 7.18 10.09
N PRO A 187 22.01 6.93 9.01
CA PRO A 187 20.58 7.08 9.06
C PRO A 187 19.99 5.83 9.73
N CYS A 188 20.12 5.75 11.04
CA CYS A 188 19.26 4.91 11.86
C CYS A 188 18.88 5.74 13.09
N CYS A 189 17.57 5.91 13.29
CA CYS A 189 16.95 6.51 14.47
C CYS A 189 17.22 7.99 14.77
N SER A 190 16.67 8.90 13.95
CA SER A 190 16.10 10.14 14.52
C SER A 190 14.66 9.84 14.96
N THR A 191 14.46 9.43 16.21
CA THR A 191 13.12 9.40 16.82
C THR A 191 12.68 10.84 17.10
N PRO A 192 11.48 11.27 16.71
CA PRO A 192 10.80 12.33 17.43
C PRO A 192 10.09 11.69 18.62
N SER A 193 10.38 12.19 19.82
CA SER A 193 9.50 12.08 20.97
C SER A 193 8.10 12.52 20.54
N VAL A 194 7.16 11.59 20.51
CA VAL A 194 5.74 11.91 20.37
C VAL A 194 5.34 12.68 21.62
N GLN A 195 5.36 14.02 21.53
CA GLN A 195 4.64 14.84 22.49
C GLN A 195 3.15 14.54 22.29
N CYS A 196 2.61 13.75 23.21
CA CYS A 196 1.17 13.55 23.35
C CYS A 196 0.54 14.89 23.78
N THR A 197 0.15 15.71 22.81
CA THR A 197 -0.80 16.80 23.08
C THR A 197 -2.13 16.16 23.43
N ARG A 198 -2.51 16.27 24.71
CA ARG A 198 -3.84 15.94 25.21
C ARG A 198 -4.87 16.68 24.36
N LEU A 199 -5.68 15.95 23.61
CA LEU A 199 -6.96 16.47 23.12
C LEU A 199 -7.82 16.76 24.35
N ALA A 200 -7.96 18.05 24.67
CA ALA A 200 -8.95 18.50 25.64
C ALA A 200 -10.34 18.10 25.11
N SER A 201 -11.03 17.27 25.88
CA SER A 201 -12.42 16.89 25.66
C SER A 201 -13.31 18.13 25.75
N GLY A 202 -13.75 18.63 24.60
CA GLY A 202 -14.89 19.54 24.47
C GLY A 202 -16.14 18.76 24.03
N GLN A 203 -17.11 18.62 24.91
CA GLN A 203 -18.50 18.27 24.61
C GLN A 203 -19.41 19.36 25.24
N PRO A 204 -20.71 19.44 24.91
CA PRO A 204 -21.24 19.97 23.67
C PRO A 204 -22.13 21.21 23.94
N VAL A 205 -22.51 21.89 22.85
CA VAL A 205 -23.41 23.05 22.81
C VAL A 205 -24.79 22.66 23.38
N HIS A 206 -25.19 23.28 24.48
CA HIS A 206 -26.55 23.21 25.01
C HIS A 206 -27.49 24.15 24.25
N GLN A 207 -28.67 23.63 23.96
CA GLN A 207 -29.82 24.24 23.31
C GLN A 207 -30.24 25.55 24.00
N ALA A 208 -30.43 26.61 23.22
CA ALA A 208 -31.12 27.81 23.65
C ALA A 208 -32.64 27.57 23.65
N GLN A 209 -33.24 27.55 24.84
CA GLN A 209 -34.68 27.71 25.00
C GLN A 209 -35.05 29.19 24.91
N GLN A 210 -35.97 29.52 24.00
CA GLN A 210 -36.70 30.77 23.99
C GLN A 210 -37.57 30.88 25.25
N GLN A 211 -37.41 31.95 26.01
CA GLN A 211 -38.48 32.47 26.86
C GLN A 211 -38.64 33.97 26.64
N ASN A 212 -39.81 34.31 26.11
CA ASN A 212 -40.44 35.62 26.17
C ASN A 212 -40.48 36.15 27.60
N THR A 213 -40.27 37.44 27.78
CA THR A 213 -41.09 38.26 28.69
C THR A 213 -41.05 39.72 28.27
N ASN A 214 -42.25 40.28 28.13
CA ASN A 214 -42.54 41.69 27.88
C ASN A 214 -42.40 42.50 29.18
N CYS A 215 -41.76 43.67 29.09
CA CYS A 215 -42.09 44.99 29.64
C CYS A 215 -40.79 45.79 29.82
#